data_AF-A0A3A8KJ62-F1
#
_entry.id   AF-A0A3A8KJ62-F1
#
_cell.length_a   1.000
_cell.length_b   1.000
_cell.length_c   1.000
_cell.angle_alpha   90.00
_cell.angle_beta   90.00
_cell.angle_gamma   90.00
#
_symmetry.space_group_name_H-M   'P 1'
#
loop_
_entity.id
_entity.type
_entity.pdbx_description
1 polymer ?
#
loop_
_entity_poly.entity_id
_entity_poly.type
_entity_poly.pdbx_seq_one_letter_code
_entity_poly.pdbx_strand_id
1 'polypeptide(L)'
;MIHSDEKVRQMARSLLPSKNREAARAARRHIHRSARKEARQELATWMRFGDMEHDLPPFAPWERPEIRLEVRWRRGGDKVNPFIRWATARTREVRREDRLSHVRRLLPQGVIGEHALGHVEYAKAFRDPVLDAWRPLQWVRWEMNRKGHRMDRGELAQLLRALLMEPDGHRTFNRFLRERRAWASSPRNPESWSRGLPPHRPLLGAHDILPFLDTLKLDARGNNVRAREQQEPPTQWVQLFLRRFKDHRGHIPSVRAALEAEGLMEPVVTARPRQVHGR
;
A
#
# COMPACT_ATOMS: atom_id res chain seq x y z
N MET A 1 -8.06 -23.15 -45.50
CA MET A 1 -7.89 -21.67 -45.47
C MET A 1 -6.91 -21.32 -44.35
N ILE A 2 -5.66 -21.01 -44.70
CA ILE A 2 -4.53 -20.80 -43.78
C ILE A 2 -4.68 -19.42 -43.13
N HIS A 3 -5.32 -19.38 -41.97
CA HIS A 3 -5.29 -18.21 -41.08
C HIS A 3 -4.50 -18.49 -39.79
N SER A 4 -3.60 -19.48 -39.78
CA SER A 4 -3.14 -20.07 -38.51
C SER A 4 -2.12 -19.21 -37.76
N ASP A 5 -1.02 -18.76 -38.39
CA ASP A 5 0.12 -18.26 -37.60
C ASP A 5 0.17 -16.74 -37.51
N GLU A 6 -0.19 -16.06 -38.60
CA GLU A 6 -0.19 -14.60 -38.62
C GLU A 6 -1.29 -14.04 -37.73
N LYS A 7 -2.47 -14.70 -37.68
CA LYS A 7 -3.52 -14.31 -36.74
C LYS A 7 -3.06 -14.51 -35.30
N VAL A 8 -2.38 -15.61 -34.98
CA VAL A 8 -1.87 -15.84 -33.62
C VAL A 8 -0.85 -14.78 -33.23
N ARG A 9 0.08 -14.43 -34.14
CA ARG A 9 1.03 -13.33 -33.92
C ARG A 9 0.34 -11.98 -33.74
N GLN A 10 -0.66 -11.66 -34.55
CA GLN A 10 -1.45 -10.43 -34.41
C GLN A 10 -2.20 -10.39 -33.07
N MET A 11 -2.77 -11.51 -32.65
CA MET A 11 -3.47 -11.62 -31.38
C MET A 11 -2.51 -11.48 -30.19
N ALA A 12 -1.33 -12.08 -30.24
CA ALA A 12 -0.30 -11.91 -29.23
C ALA A 12 0.25 -10.47 -29.20
N ARG A 13 0.42 -9.83 -30.37
CA ARG A 13 0.84 -8.42 -30.49
C ARG A 13 -0.24 -7.45 -30.02
N SER A 14 -1.52 -7.78 -30.14
CA SER A 14 -2.64 -6.92 -29.68
C SER A 14 -2.62 -6.63 -28.17
N LEU A 15 -1.86 -7.41 -27.40
CA LEU A 15 -1.56 -7.16 -26.00
C LEU A 15 -0.66 -5.93 -25.78
N LEU A 16 -0.05 -5.40 -26.85
CA LEU A 16 0.81 -4.23 -26.86
C LEU A 16 0.23 -3.16 -27.81
N PRO A 17 0.22 -1.86 -27.45
CA PRO A 17 0.70 -1.27 -26.20
C PRO A 17 -0.38 -1.22 -25.08
N SER A 18 0.08 -1.29 -23.83
CA SER A 18 -0.73 -1.02 -22.64
C SER A 18 -1.29 0.41 -22.67
N LYS A 19 -2.55 0.59 -22.27
CA LYS A 19 -3.15 1.93 -22.09
C LYS A 19 -2.44 2.75 -21.00
N ASN A 20 -1.67 2.09 -20.13
CA ASN A 20 -0.94 2.71 -19.03
C ASN A 20 0.52 3.03 -19.39
N ARG A 21 0.93 2.96 -20.66
CA ARG A 21 2.35 3.10 -21.06
C ARG A 21 2.98 4.43 -20.61
N GLU A 22 2.27 5.54 -20.69
CA GLU A 22 2.79 6.86 -20.27
C GLU A 22 2.91 6.98 -18.76
N ALA A 23 1.83 6.62 -18.05
CA ALA A 23 1.81 6.56 -16.58
C ALA A 23 2.92 5.66 -16.06
N ALA A 24 3.12 4.47 -16.66
CA ALA A 24 4.16 3.54 -16.26
C ALA A 24 5.58 4.07 -16.49
N ARG A 25 5.79 4.82 -17.59
CA ARG A 25 7.08 5.52 -17.82
C ARG A 25 7.32 6.59 -16.78
N ALA A 26 6.29 7.34 -16.40
CA ALA A 26 6.38 8.36 -15.36
C ALA A 26 6.68 7.74 -13.98
N ALA A 27 5.93 6.70 -13.59
CA ALA A 27 6.12 5.98 -12.34
C ALA A 27 7.51 5.33 -12.25
N ARG A 28 7.96 4.65 -13.31
CA ARG A 28 9.32 4.09 -13.39
C ARG A 28 10.39 5.17 -13.18
N ARG A 29 10.27 6.34 -13.85
CA ARG A 29 11.20 7.45 -13.64
C ARG A 29 11.19 7.93 -12.20
N HIS A 30 10.01 8.04 -11.58
CA HIS A 30 9.88 8.44 -10.19
C HIS A 30 10.55 7.45 -9.23
N ILE A 31 10.23 6.15 -9.35
CA ILE A 31 10.81 5.07 -8.53
C ILE A 31 12.34 5.09 -8.63
N HIS A 32 12.90 5.15 -9.84
CA HIS A 32 14.36 5.20 -10.01
C HIS A 32 15.00 6.49 -9.47
N ARG A 33 14.32 7.64 -9.56
CA ARG A 33 14.83 8.88 -8.95
C ARG A 33 14.83 8.79 -7.43
N SER A 34 13.76 8.27 -6.84
CA SER A 34 13.65 8.05 -5.39
C SER A 34 14.76 7.11 -4.90
N ALA A 35 14.91 5.95 -5.54
CA ALA A 35 15.97 4.99 -5.22
C ALA A 35 17.38 5.59 -5.33
N ARG A 36 17.66 6.39 -6.38
CA ARG A 36 18.95 7.09 -6.49
C ARG A 36 19.17 8.14 -5.39
N LYS A 37 18.11 8.81 -4.95
CA LYS A 37 18.21 9.81 -3.88
C LYS A 37 18.52 9.13 -2.54
N GLU A 38 17.83 8.05 -2.23
CA GLU A 38 18.04 7.24 -1.03
C GLU A 38 19.45 6.65 -1.00
N ALA A 39 19.88 6.00 -2.08
CA ALA A 39 21.25 5.49 -2.22
C ALA A 39 22.33 6.57 -1.99
N ARG A 40 22.12 7.78 -2.52
CA ARG A 40 23.05 8.91 -2.30
C ARG A 40 23.04 9.39 -0.85
N GLN A 41 21.88 9.39 -0.19
CA GLN A 41 21.78 9.77 1.22
C GLN A 41 22.45 8.74 2.11
N GLU A 42 22.24 7.45 1.85
CA GLU A 42 22.91 6.35 2.56
C GLU A 42 24.43 6.40 2.38
N LEU A 43 24.91 6.58 1.15
CA LEU A 43 26.35 6.74 0.88
C LEU A 43 26.94 7.97 1.58
N ALA A 44 26.23 9.11 1.56
CA ALA A 44 26.68 10.32 2.23
C ALA A 44 26.74 10.15 3.76
N THR A 45 25.76 9.45 4.34
CA THR A 45 25.76 9.08 5.76
C THR A 45 26.93 8.15 6.08
N TRP A 46 27.11 7.10 5.29
CA TRP A 46 28.20 6.14 5.48
C TRP A 46 29.58 6.80 5.40
N MET A 47 29.82 7.63 4.38
CA MET A 47 31.06 8.41 4.23
C MET A 47 31.30 9.39 5.39
N ARG A 48 30.22 9.90 6.02
CA ARG A 48 30.31 10.89 7.10
C ARG A 48 30.59 10.24 8.46
N PHE A 49 30.07 9.04 8.69
CA PHE A 49 30.20 8.34 9.98
C PHE A 49 31.31 7.29 10.00
N GLY A 50 31.93 6.99 8.85
CA GLY A 50 33.20 6.25 8.79
C GLY A 50 33.15 4.86 9.43
N ASP A 51 31.96 4.27 9.51
CA ASP A 51 31.75 2.98 10.16
C ASP A 51 32.13 1.86 9.18
N MET A 52 33.38 1.39 9.29
CA MET A 52 33.92 0.30 8.47
C MET A 52 33.51 -1.09 8.97
N GLU A 53 32.77 -1.20 10.09
CA GLU A 53 32.30 -2.48 10.63
C GLU A 53 30.91 -2.89 10.12
N HIS A 54 30.14 -1.96 9.54
CA HIS A 54 28.84 -2.25 8.97
C HIS A 54 28.94 -2.70 7.51
N ASP A 55 28.35 -3.87 7.20
CA ASP A 55 28.21 -4.38 5.84
C ASP A 55 27.58 -3.33 4.91
N LEU A 56 28.04 -3.33 3.66
CA LEU A 56 27.51 -2.46 2.59
C LEU A 56 25.97 -2.62 2.56
N PRO A 57 25.17 -1.53 2.61
CA PRO A 57 23.73 -1.66 2.56
C PRO A 57 23.31 -2.40 1.28
N PRO A 58 22.33 -3.31 1.35
CA PRO A 58 21.92 -4.12 0.20
C PRO A 58 21.33 -3.22 -0.90
N PHE A 59 22.15 -2.90 -1.91
CA PHE A 59 21.76 -2.12 -3.08
C PHE A 59 20.93 -2.96 -4.06
N ALA A 60 19.68 -3.28 -3.71
CA ALA A 60 18.76 -4.00 -4.60
C ALA A 60 17.45 -3.23 -4.84
N PRO A 61 17.49 -2.05 -5.49
CA PRO A 61 16.29 -1.27 -5.80
C PRO A 61 15.26 -1.99 -6.68
N TRP A 62 15.59 -3.15 -7.28
CA TRP A 62 14.68 -4.00 -8.06
C TRP A 62 13.82 -4.96 -7.21
N GLU A 63 14.18 -5.23 -5.95
CA GLU A 63 13.38 -6.07 -5.03
C GLU A 63 12.21 -5.31 -4.40
N ARG A 64 12.23 -3.98 -4.60
CA ARG A 64 11.25 -3.03 -4.10
C ARG A 64 9.82 -3.42 -4.49
N PRO A 65 8.89 -3.53 -3.51
CA PRO A 65 7.47 -3.77 -3.76
C PRO A 65 6.85 -2.83 -4.80
N GLU A 66 7.37 -1.60 -4.89
CA GLU A 66 6.94 -0.54 -5.81
C GLU A 66 7.10 -0.94 -7.27
N ILE A 67 8.20 -1.61 -7.64
CA ILE A 67 8.41 -2.08 -9.02
C ILE A 67 7.46 -3.24 -9.34
N ARG A 68 7.24 -4.15 -8.38
CA ARG A 68 6.28 -5.25 -8.53
C ARG A 68 4.86 -4.72 -8.73
N LEU A 69 4.47 -3.71 -7.96
CA LEU A 69 3.19 -3.01 -8.11
C LEU A 69 3.11 -2.33 -9.48
N GLU A 70 4.14 -1.61 -9.89
CA GLU A 70 4.15 -0.92 -11.18
C GLU A 70 4.03 -1.89 -12.36
N VAL A 71 4.76 -3.01 -12.33
CA VAL A 71 4.61 -4.09 -13.33
C VAL A 71 3.17 -4.60 -13.35
N ARG A 72 2.56 -4.83 -12.19
CA ARG A 72 1.15 -5.26 -12.08
C ARG A 72 0.18 -4.24 -12.67
N TRP A 73 0.32 -2.96 -12.33
CA TRP A 73 -0.51 -1.86 -12.83
C TRP A 73 -0.37 -1.67 -14.34
N ARG A 74 0.86 -1.76 -14.87
CA ARG A 74 1.12 -1.72 -16.31
C ARG A 74 0.43 -2.88 -17.03
N ARG A 75 0.56 -4.11 -16.51
CA ARG A 75 -0.07 -5.31 -17.08
C ARG A 75 -1.60 -5.24 -17.02
N GLY A 76 -2.17 -4.65 -15.98
CA GLY A 76 -3.62 -4.38 -15.90
C GLY A 76 -4.13 -3.40 -16.97
N GLY A 77 -3.23 -2.65 -17.61
CA GLY A 77 -3.53 -1.78 -18.75
C GLY A 77 -3.48 -2.48 -20.11
N ASP A 78 -3.07 -3.74 -20.17
CA ASP A 78 -2.99 -4.49 -21.43
C ASP A 78 -4.39 -4.80 -21.97
N LYS A 79 -4.54 -4.76 -23.31
CA LYS A 79 -5.80 -5.11 -23.99
C LYS A 79 -5.95 -6.63 -24.09
N VAL A 80 -6.10 -7.30 -22.96
CA VAL A 80 -6.08 -8.77 -22.84
C VAL A 80 -7.38 -9.43 -23.31
N ASN A 81 -8.49 -8.71 -23.28
CA ASN A 81 -9.82 -9.29 -23.50
C ASN A 81 -10.01 -9.92 -24.91
N PRO A 82 -9.62 -9.26 -26.03
CA PRO A 82 -9.71 -9.88 -27.35
C PRO A 82 -8.90 -11.17 -27.44
N PHE A 83 -7.70 -11.18 -26.86
CA PHE A 83 -6.82 -12.34 -26.83
C PHE A 83 -7.42 -13.50 -26.03
N ILE A 84 -7.93 -13.24 -24.81
CA ILE A 84 -8.56 -14.25 -23.97
C ILE A 84 -9.81 -14.84 -24.64
N ARG A 85 -10.65 -14.01 -25.29
CA ARG A 85 -11.84 -14.49 -26.02
C ARG A 85 -11.46 -15.40 -27.18
N TRP A 86 -10.47 -14.99 -27.97
CA TRP A 86 -9.94 -15.81 -29.06
C TRP A 86 -9.37 -17.13 -28.55
N ALA A 87 -8.53 -17.10 -27.51
CA ALA A 87 -7.93 -18.31 -26.93
C ALA A 87 -9.01 -19.27 -26.39
N THR A 88 -10.02 -18.72 -25.71
CA THR A 88 -11.15 -19.50 -25.18
C THR A 88 -11.95 -20.15 -26.31
N ALA A 89 -12.28 -19.40 -27.37
CA ALA A 89 -13.00 -19.93 -28.52
C ALA A 89 -12.18 -21.01 -29.24
N ARG A 90 -10.86 -20.81 -29.37
CA ARG A 90 -9.97 -21.73 -30.06
C ARG A 90 -9.77 -23.06 -29.33
N THR A 91 -9.92 -23.05 -28.00
CA THR A 91 -9.73 -24.23 -27.14
C THR A 91 -11.04 -24.80 -26.60
N ARG A 92 -12.19 -24.40 -27.15
CA ARG A 92 -13.51 -24.83 -26.65
C ARG A 92 -13.65 -26.35 -26.62
N GLU A 93 -13.23 -27.01 -27.69
CA GLU A 93 -13.30 -28.48 -27.86
C GLU A 93 -12.14 -29.23 -27.19
N VAL A 94 -11.15 -28.52 -26.66
CA VAL A 94 -10.02 -29.12 -25.95
C VAL A 94 -10.40 -29.34 -24.49
N ARG A 95 -10.01 -30.50 -23.93
CA ARG A 95 -10.15 -30.80 -22.51
C ARG A 95 -9.55 -29.68 -21.68
N ARG A 96 -10.22 -29.28 -20.59
CA ARG A 96 -9.88 -28.07 -19.85
C ARG A 96 -8.44 -28.07 -19.36
N GLU A 97 -7.95 -29.24 -18.93
CA GLU A 97 -6.61 -29.46 -18.42
C GLU A 97 -5.53 -29.21 -19.49
N ASP A 98 -5.86 -29.47 -20.76
CA ASP A 98 -4.94 -29.37 -21.89
C ASP A 98 -4.98 -28.00 -22.59
N ARG A 99 -5.97 -27.14 -22.27
CA ARG A 99 -6.18 -25.87 -22.98
C ARG A 99 -4.97 -24.94 -22.89
N LEU A 100 -4.34 -24.85 -21.72
CA LEU A 100 -3.17 -23.99 -21.51
C LEU A 100 -1.99 -24.47 -22.37
N SER A 101 -1.70 -25.77 -22.34
CA SER A 101 -0.66 -26.41 -23.15
C SER A 101 -0.94 -26.24 -24.65
N HIS A 102 -2.20 -26.34 -25.06
CA HIS A 102 -2.61 -26.10 -26.44
C HIS A 102 -2.37 -24.65 -26.88
N VAL A 103 -2.77 -23.66 -26.07
CA VAL A 103 -2.50 -22.24 -26.36
C VAL A 103 -0.99 -21.97 -26.42
N ARG A 104 -0.20 -22.54 -25.50
CA ARG A 104 1.26 -22.39 -25.49
C ARG A 104 1.91 -22.84 -26.80
N ARG A 105 1.41 -23.93 -27.41
CA ARG A 105 1.90 -24.43 -28.70
C ARG A 105 1.55 -23.52 -29.88
N LEU A 106 0.46 -22.75 -29.78
CA LEU A 106 0.06 -21.81 -30.82
C LEU A 106 0.87 -20.51 -30.76
N LEU A 107 1.24 -20.07 -29.56
CA LEU A 107 1.91 -18.79 -29.36
C LEU A 107 3.37 -18.80 -29.86
N PRO A 108 3.88 -17.66 -30.36
CA PRO A 108 5.29 -17.54 -30.71
C PRO A 108 6.16 -17.74 -29.48
N GLN A 109 7.28 -18.45 -29.63
CA GLN A 109 8.24 -18.60 -28.54
C GLN A 109 8.89 -17.26 -28.18
N GLY A 110 9.19 -17.07 -26.89
CA GLY A 110 9.81 -15.87 -26.33
C GLY A 110 8.84 -14.92 -25.65
N VAL A 111 9.35 -13.71 -25.35
CA VAL A 111 8.76 -12.77 -24.38
C VAL A 111 7.29 -12.42 -24.67
N ILE A 112 6.92 -12.25 -25.94
CA ILE A 112 5.55 -11.86 -26.32
C ILE A 112 4.58 -13.02 -26.06
N GLY A 113 4.96 -14.25 -26.43
CA GLY A 113 4.13 -15.44 -26.21
C GLY A 113 4.03 -15.79 -24.73
N GLU A 114 5.12 -15.69 -23.98
CA GLU A 114 5.12 -15.91 -22.53
C GLU A 114 4.24 -14.89 -21.79
N HIS A 115 4.36 -13.62 -22.16
CA HIS A 115 3.50 -12.55 -21.61
C HIS A 115 2.02 -12.79 -21.94
N ALA A 116 1.73 -13.23 -23.16
CA ALA A 116 0.38 -13.60 -23.58
C ALA A 116 -0.16 -14.79 -22.78
N LEU A 117 0.64 -15.85 -22.66
CA LEU A 117 0.29 -17.06 -21.92
C LEU A 117 -0.02 -16.75 -20.45
N GLY A 118 0.78 -15.88 -19.83
CA GLY A 118 0.55 -15.41 -18.46
C GLY A 118 -0.82 -14.77 -18.26
N HIS A 119 -1.37 -14.05 -19.26
CA HIS A 119 -2.72 -13.48 -19.16
C HIS A 119 -3.83 -14.53 -19.28
N VAL A 120 -3.59 -15.60 -20.05
CA VAL A 120 -4.56 -16.69 -20.27
C VAL A 120 -4.63 -17.64 -19.08
N GLU A 121 -3.51 -17.89 -18.41
CA GLU A 121 -3.44 -18.73 -17.21
C GLU A 121 -4.42 -18.27 -16.11
N TYR A 122 -4.60 -16.95 -15.95
CA TYR A 122 -5.53 -16.39 -14.98
C TYR A 122 -6.97 -16.27 -15.50
N ALA A 123 -7.27 -16.65 -16.74
CA ALA A 123 -8.62 -16.58 -17.29
C ALA A 123 -9.49 -17.76 -16.80
N LYS A 124 -10.78 -17.49 -16.56
CA LYS A 124 -11.74 -18.48 -16.02
C LYS A 124 -11.79 -19.77 -16.84
N ALA A 125 -11.63 -19.70 -18.16
CA ALA A 125 -11.71 -20.86 -19.06
C ALA A 125 -10.50 -21.80 -18.99
N PHE A 126 -9.40 -21.36 -18.36
CA PHE A 126 -8.11 -22.05 -18.31
C PHE A 126 -7.65 -22.38 -16.89
N ARG A 127 -8.23 -21.72 -15.88
CA ARG A 127 -7.98 -22.07 -14.47
C ARG A 127 -8.50 -23.46 -14.13
N ASP A 128 -7.72 -24.16 -13.32
CA ASP A 128 -8.15 -25.37 -12.63
C ASP A 128 -9.31 -25.04 -11.66
N PRO A 129 -10.49 -25.69 -11.79
CA PRO A 129 -11.62 -25.50 -10.90
C PRO A 129 -11.28 -25.75 -9.42
N VAL A 130 -10.40 -26.71 -9.13
CA VAL A 130 -10.00 -27.03 -7.76
C VAL A 130 -9.22 -25.86 -7.17
N LEU A 131 -8.18 -25.39 -7.86
CA LEU A 131 -7.41 -24.21 -7.43
C LEU A 131 -8.27 -22.93 -7.37
N ASP A 132 -9.26 -22.79 -8.26
CA ASP A 132 -10.16 -21.63 -8.24
C ASP A 132 -11.13 -21.67 -7.04
N ALA A 133 -11.53 -22.86 -6.56
CA ALA A 133 -12.34 -23.03 -5.36
C ALA A 133 -11.59 -22.68 -4.05
N TRP A 134 -10.26 -22.83 -4.03
CA TRP A 134 -9.42 -22.40 -2.91
C TRP A 134 -9.15 -20.89 -2.87
N ARG A 135 -9.36 -20.19 -3.99
CA ARG A 135 -9.08 -18.75 -4.12
C ARG A 135 -9.97 -17.87 -3.23
N PRO A 136 -11.29 -18.12 -3.10
CA PRO A 136 -12.14 -17.47 -2.11
C PRO A 136 -11.60 -17.65 -0.69
N LEU A 137 -11.13 -18.85 -0.32
CA LEU A 137 -10.60 -19.12 1.01
C LEU A 137 -9.30 -18.35 1.28
N GLN A 138 -8.40 -18.26 0.29
CA GLN A 138 -7.18 -17.45 0.40
C GLN A 138 -7.49 -15.94 0.43
N TRP A 139 -8.47 -15.49 -0.35
CA TRP A 139 -8.91 -14.09 -0.35
C TRP A 139 -9.59 -13.73 0.97
N VAL A 140 -10.45 -14.61 1.49
CA VAL A 140 -11.06 -14.50 2.82
C VAL A 140 -10.00 -14.53 3.91
N ARG A 141 -8.99 -15.41 3.83
CA ARG A 141 -7.88 -15.45 4.81
C ARG A 141 -7.01 -14.20 4.74
N TRP A 142 -6.73 -13.70 3.54
CA TRP A 142 -6.01 -12.43 3.35
C TRP A 142 -6.84 -11.24 3.83
N GLU A 143 -8.14 -11.23 3.57
CA GLU A 143 -9.07 -10.20 4.03
C GLU A 143 -9.30 -10.28 5.54
N MET A 144 -9.35 -11.47 6.14
CA MET A 144 -9.43 -11.71 7.58
C MET A 144 -8.14 -11.28 8.26
N ASN A 145 -6.97 -11.63 7.71
CA ASN A 145 -5.70 -11.09 8.20
C ASN A 145 -5.65 -9.57 8.06
N ARG A 146 -6.21 -9.00 6.98
CA ARG A 146 -6.30 -7.55 6.78
C ARG A 146 -7.32 -6.86 7.69
N LYS A 147 -8.41 -7.54 8.06
CA LYS A 147 -9.45 -7.10 9.01
C LYS A 147 -9.00 -7.26 10.46
N GLY A 148 -8.20 -8.28 10.79
CA GLY A 148 -7.60 -8.47 12.12
C GLY A 148 -6.59 -7.38 12.50
N HIS A 149 -6.17 -6.55 11.53
CA HIS A 149 -5.38 -5.34 11.76
C HIS A 149 -6.23 -4.06 11.86
N ARG A 150 -7.55 -4.14 11.68
CA ARG A 150 -8.48 -3.04 11.91
C ARG A 150 -9.11 -3.23 13.27
N MET A 151 -8.78 -2.36 14.21
CA MET A 151 -9.42 -2.34 15.52
C MET A 151 -10.92 -2.12 15.35
N ASP A 152 -11.72 -2.91 16.05
CA ASP A 152 -13.16 -2.67 16.10
C ASP A 152 -13.50 -1.40 16.91
N ARG A 153 -14.74 -0.90 16.80
CA ARG A 153 -15.15 0.34 17.49
C ARG A 153 -15.03 0.23 19.01
N GLY A 154 -15.33 -0.95 19.58
CA GLY A 154 -15.23 -1.20 21.01
C GLY A 154 -13.78 -1.21 21.47
N GLU A 155 -12.90 -1.86 20.71
CA GLU A 155 -11.46 -1.88 20.95
C GLU A 155 -10.86 -0.47 20.88
N LEU A 156 -11.24 0.34 19.86
CA LEU A 156 -10.83 1.74 19.77
C LEU A 156 -11.28 2.55 21.00
N ALA A 157 -12.54 2.37 21.44
CA ALA A 157 -13.06 3.08 22.60
C ALA A 157 -12.32 2.67 23.89
N GLN A 158 -12.02 1.39 24.06
CA GLN A 158 -11.26 0.88 25.22
C GLN A 158 -9.83 1.43 25.23
N LEU A 159 -9.13 1.40 24.10
CA LEU A 159 -7.78 1.93 24.01
C LEU A 159 -7.75 3.44 24.20
N LEU A 160 -8.74 4.19 23.72
CA LEU A 160 -8.87 5.62 23.98
C LEU A 160 -9.14 5.90 25.47
N ARG A 161 -9.94 5.07 26.16
CA ARG A 161 -10.12 5.19 27.61
C ARG A 161 -8.81 4.95 28.35
N ALA A 162 -8.11 3.87 28.03
CA ALA A 162 -6.81 3.55 28.63
C ALA A 162 -5.79 4.67 28.37
N LEU A 163 -5.74 5.19 27.15
CA LEU A 163 -4.89 6.33 26.76
C LEU A 163 -5.15 7.59 27.60
N LEU A 164 -6.40 7.86 27.97
CA LEU A 164 -6.74 9.02 28.80
C LEU A 164 -6.38 8.83 30.28
N MET A 165 -6.18 7.59 30.73
CA MET A 165 -5.71 7.30 32.10
C MET A 165 -4.20 7.43 32.23
N GLU A 166 -3.46 7.35 31.12
CA GLU A 166 -2.01 7.47 31.12
C GLU A 166 -1.54 8.92 31.23
N PRO A 167 -0.50 9.19 32.05
CA PRO A 167 0.15 10.50 32.08
C PRO A 167 0.58 10.93 30.68
N ASP A 168 0.26 12.18 30.32
CA ASP A 168 0.51 12.76 28.99
C ASP A 168 -0.14 12.05 27.79
N GLY A 169 -0.92 10.98 27.99
CA GLY A 169 -1.51 10.22 26.89
C GLY A 169 -2.43 11.05 26.01
N HIS A 170 -3.33 11.81 26.64
CA HIS A 170 -4.24 12.75 25.97
C HIS A 170 -3.49 13.82 25.16
N ARG A 171 -2.48 14.45 25.78
CA ARG A 171 -1.67 15.51 25.17
C ARG A 171 -0.86 14.98 23.98
N THR A 172 -0.24 13.82 24.14
CA THR A 172 0.61 13.17 23.13
C THR A 172 -0.21 12.77 21.90
N PHE A 173 -1.40 12.22 22.13
CA PHE A 173 -2.32 11.84 21.06
C PHE A 173 -2.84 13.02 20.26
N ASN A 174 -3.33 14.07 20.93
CA ASN A 174 -3.83 15.26 20.24
C ASN A 174 -2.71 16.01 19.50
N ARG A 175 -1.49 16.00 20.05
CA ARG A 175 -0.30 16.53 19.36
C ARG A 175 -0.01 15.75 18.08
N PHE A 176 0.02 14.42 18.15
CA PHE A 176 0.22 13.55 16.99
C PHE A 176 -0.82 13.85 15.89
N LEU A 177 -2.11 13.89 16.22
CA LEU A 177 -3.16 14.17 15.24
C LEU A 177 -3.00 15.55 14.58
N ARG A 178 -2.57 16.55 15.35
CA ARG A 178 -2.32 17.90 14.84
C ARG A 178 -1.12 17.94 13.88
N GLU A 179 -0.02 17.30 14.24
CA GLU A 179 1.20 17.23 13.40
C GLU A 179 0.92 16.48 12.09
N ARG A 180 0.20 15.35 12.14
CA ARG A 180 -0.19 14.60 10.95
C ARG A 180 -1.10 15.40 10.03
N ARG A 181 -2.01 16.21 10.60
CA ARG A 181 -2.83 17.10 9.79
C ARG A 181 -2.03 18.24 9.17
N ALA A 182 -1.16 18.90 9.94
CA ALA A 182 -0.29 19.96 9.41
C ALA A 182 0.60 19.44 8.27
N TRP A 183 1.12 18.23 8.41
CA TRP A 183 1.86 17.54 7.35
C TRP A 183 1.00 17.27 6.11
N ALA A 184 -0.22 16.77 6.29
CA ALA A 184 -1.13 16.46 5.19
C ALA A 184 -1.64 17.72 4.46
N SER A 185 -1.79 18.84 5.17
CA SER A 185 -2.17 20.14 4.62
C SER A 185 -0.99 20.90 3.99
N SER A 186 0.25 20.39 4.06
CA SER A 186 1.43 21.06 3.54
C SER A 186 1.48 21.03 2.00
N PRO A 187 1.85 22.14 1.32
CA PRO A 187 1.99 22.21 -0.14
C PRO A 187 3.01 21.23 -0.75
N ARG A 188 3.88 20.64 0.09
CA ARG A 188 4.90 19.66 -0.33
C ARG A 188 4.34 18.26 -0.59
N ASN A 189 3.06 18.00 -0.31
CA ASN A 189 2.43 16.71 -0.56
C ASN A 189 1.31 16.82 -1.62
N PRO A 190 1.60 16.57 -2.92
CA PRO A 190 0.63 16.73 -4.00
C PRO A 190 -0.50 15.68 -4.00
N GLU A 191 -0.42 14.61 -3.20
CA GLU A 191 -1.48 13.59 -3.11
C GLU A 191 -2.68 14.02 -2.24
N SER A 192 -2.53 15.03 -1.37
CA SER A 192 -3.59 15.45 -0.44
C SER A 192 -4.59 16.46 -1.04
N TRP A 193 -4.34 16.95 -2.25
CA TRP A 193 -5.08 18.07 -2.84
C TRP A 193 -6.42 17.67 -3.48
N SER A 194 -6.71 16.38 -3.64
CA SER A 194 -7.83 15.96 -4.48
C SER A 194 -9.19 15.87 -3.77
N ARG A 195 -9.29 15.99 -2.44
CA ARG A 195 -10.59 15.83 -1.73
C ARG A 195 -10.89 16.76 -0.55
N GLY A 196 -9.99 17.66 -0.17
CA GLY A 196 -10.17 18.46 1.05
C GLY A 196 -10.07 17.59 2.31
N LEU A 197 -9.14 17.91 3.21
CA LEU A 197 -9.02 17.18 4.48
C LEU A 197 -10.21 17.54 5.39
N PRO A 198 -10.88 16.57 6.03
CA PRO A 198 -11.91 16.85 7.02
C PRO A 198 -11.39 17.80 8.13
N PRO A 199 -12.28 18.59 8.78
CA PRO A 199 -11.92 19.42 9.93
C PRO A 199 -11.20 18.61 11.03
N HIS A 200 -10.09 19.15 11.57
CA HIS A 200 -9.39 18.58 12.74
C HIS A 200 -10.33 18.74 13.90
N ARG A 201 -10.62 17.61 14.55
CA ARG A 201 -11.27 17.62 15.84
C ARG A 201 -10.31 16.97 16.84
N PRO A 202 -9.85 17.67 17.88
CA PRO A 202 -9.14 17.04 18.97
C PRO A 202 -10.10 16.17 19.81
N LEU A 203 -9.59 15.11 20.42
CA LEU A 203 -10.33 14.39 21.46
C LEU A 203 -10.42 15.29 22.69
N LEU A 204 -11.62 15.53 23.22
CA LEU A 204 -11.81 16.47 24.33
C LEU A 204 -11.69 15.82 25.71
N GLY A 205 -11.96 14.52 25.83
CA GLY A 205 -11.86 13.78 27.08
C GLY A 205 -12.67 12.48 27.07
N ALA A 206 -12.84 11.85 28.24
CA ALA A 206 -13.47 10.53 28.34
C ALA A 206 -14.93 10.50 27.86
N HIS A 207 -15.67 11.59 28.12
CA HIS A 207 -17.04 11.78 27.66
C HIS A 207 -17.14 11.93 26.13
N ASP A 208 -16.06 12.38 25.49
CA ASP A 208 -16.02 12.69 24.06
C ASP A 208 -15.60 11.50 23.20
N ILE A 209 -15.21 10.36 23.79
CA ILE A 209 -14.68 9.21 23.05
C ILE A 209 -15.65 8.70 21.98
N LEU A 210 -16.91 8.45 22.33
CA LEU A 210 -17.89 7.94 21.36
C LEU A 210 -18.26 8.99 20.30
N PRO A 211 -18.61 10.24 20.67
CA PRO A 211 -18.80 11.32 19.69
C PRO A 211 -17.60 11.54 18.77
N PHE A 212 -16.38 11.43 19.29
CA PHE A 212 -15.13 11.54 18.52
C PHE A 212 -15.02 10.39 17.50
N LEU A 213 -15.27 9.14 17.92
CA LEU A 213 -15.27 7.99 17.01
C LEU A 213 -16.37 8.09 15.94
N ASP A 214 -17.49 8.74 16.23
CA ASP A 214 -18.56 8.95 15.26
C ASP A 214 -18.15 9.97 14.19
N THR A 215 -17.35 10.97 14.53
CA THR A 215 -16.76 11.88 13.52
C THR A 215 -15.70 11.23 12.62
N LEU A 216 -15.18 10.05 12.99
CA LEU A 216 -14.29 9.25 12.14
C LEU A 216 -15.05 8.40 11.11
N LYS A 217 -16.38 8.33 11.23
CA LYS A 217 -17.27 7.61 10.33
C LYS A 217 -18.03 8.60 9.45
N LEU A 218 -17.38 9.14 8.42
CA LEU A 218 -18.13 9.70 7.30
C LEU A 218 -18.67 8.52 6.45
N ASP A 219 -19.99 8.45 6.41
CA ASP A 219 -20.89 7.65 5.56
C ASP A 219 -21.23 6.20 5.96
N ALA A 220 -22.32 6.08 6.72
CA ALA A 220 -23.12 4.87 6.91
C ALA A 220 -24.03 4.51 5.71
N ARG A 221 -23.80 5.06 4.51
CA ARG A 221 -24.50 4.68 3.27
C ARG A 221 -23.55 4.67 2.08
N GLY A 222 -22.99 3.49 1.78
CA GLY A 222 -22.48 3.17 0.43
C GLY A 222 -21.07 2.56 0.40
N ASN A 223 -21.03 1.25 0.14
CA ASN A 223 -19.86 0.47 -0.32
C ASN A 223 -18.75 0.14 0.68
N ASN A 224 -19.02 -0.93 1.43
CA ASN A 224 -18.03 -1.84 2.01
C ASN A 224 -17.19 -2.57 0.94
N VAL A 225 -16.42 -1.89 0.09
CA VAL A 225 -15.28 -2.53 -0.60
C VAL A 225 -14.31 -1.44 -0.99
N ARG A 226 -13.38 -1.02 -0.13
CA ARG A 226 -12.10 -0.47 -0.59
C ARG A 226 -11.00 -0.59 0.47
N ALA A 227 -9.89 -1.10 -0.05
CA ALA A 227 -8.60 -1.29 0.57
C ALA A 227 -8.13 -0.05 1.36
N ARG A 228 -7.29 -0.28 2.39
CA ARG A 228 -6.44 0.63 3.20
C ARG A 228 -5.97 1.95 2.55
N GLU A 229 -5.99 2.06 1.22
CA GLU A 229 -5.72 3.26 0.41
C GLU A 229 -6.88 4.28 0.38
N GLN A 230 -8.06 3.94 0.90
CA GLN A 230 -9.24 4.82 0.91
C GLN A 230 -9.78 5.11 2.32
N GLN A 231 -9.03 4.78 3.38
CA GLN A 231 -9.38 5.29 4.71
C GLN A 231 -9.17 6.79 4.69
N GLU A 232 -10.18 7.54 5.15
CA GLU A 232 -10.01 8.98 5.29
C GLU A 232 -8.85 9.25 6.26
N PRO A 233 -8.00 10.25 5.95
CA PRO A 233 -6.79 10.54 6.71
C PRO A 233 -6.96 10.60 8.25
N PRO A 234 -8.10 11.04 8.84
CA PRO A 234 -8.27 11.02 10.29
C PRO A 234 -8.28 9.60 10.90
N THR A 235 -9.02 8.67 10.29
CA THR A 235 -9.25 7.33 10.85
C THR A 235 -7.99 6.46 10.82
N GLN A 236 -7.20 6.59 9.76
CA GLN A 236 -5.93 5.87 9.64
C GLN A 236 -4.92 6.31 10.70
N TRP A 237 -4.85 7.61 11.01
CA TRP A 237 -3.91 8.12 12.02
C TRP A 237 -4.31 7.67 13.43
N VAL A 238 -5.60 7.70 13.76
CA VAL A 238 -6.11 7.20 15.05
C VAL A 238 -5.77 5.72 15.23
N GLN A 239 -6.01 4.89 14.21
CA GLN A 239 -5.67 3.46 14.27
C GLN A 239 -4.15 3.22 14.40
N LEU A 240 -3.33 4.01 13.71
CA LEU A 240 -1.87 3.91 13.79
C LEU A 240 -1.36 4.18 15.21
N PHE A 241 -1.80 5.29 15.81
CA PHE A 241 -1.38 5.65 17.16
C PHE A 241 -1.83 4.61 18.18
N LEU A 242 -3.10 4.19 18.15
CA LEU A 242 -3.63 3.22 19.11
C LEU A 242 -3.01 1.84 18.93
N ARG A 243 -2.61 1.47 17.71
CA ARG A 243 -1.82 0.26 17.48
C ARG A 243 -0.45 0.36 18.16
N ARG A 244 0.28 1.46 18.02
CA ARG A 244 1.55 1.67 18.74
C ARG A 244 1.35 1.67 20.24
N PHE A 245 0.29 2.31 20.73
CA PHE A 245 -0.10 2.26 22.14
C PHE A 245 -0.30 0.84 22.64
N LYS A 246 -1.00 0.00 21.87
CA LYS A 246 -1.20 -1.43 22.18
C LYS A 246 0.12 -2.21 22.12
N ASP A 247 0.93 -2.03 21.08
CA ASP A 247 2.21 -2.73 20.89
C ASP A 247 3.20 -2.41 22.04
N HIS A 248 3.19 -1.18 22.55
CA HIS A 248 3.98 -0.74 23.69
C HIS A 248 3.25 -0.86 25.05
N ARG A 249 2.19 -1.67 25.12
CA ARG A 249 1.45 -2.00 26.36
C ARG A 249 0.98 -0.78 27.16
N GLY A 250 0.63 0.30 26.47
CA GLY A 250 0.13 1.54 27.08
C GLY A 250 1.21 2.55 27.49
N HIS A 251 2.49 2.25 27.31
CA HIS A 251 3.56 3.13 27.79
C HIS A 251 3.82 4.31 26.84
N ILE A 252 3.28 5.49 27.17
CA ILE A 252 3.33 6.71 26.32
C ILE A 252 4.74 7.15 25.93
N PRO A 253 5.75 7.16 26.82
CA PRO A 253 7.11 7.53 26.42
C PRO A 253 7.68 6.62 25.32
N SER A 254 7.38 5.31 25.38
CA SER A 254 7.82 4.35 24.36
C SER A 254 7.09 4.54 23.03
N VAL A 255 5.78 4.82 23.09
CA VAL A 255 4.98 5.16 21.89
C VAL A 255 5.54 6.41 21.22
N ARG A 256 5.86 7.45 22.00
CA ARG A 256 6.44 8.69 21.48
C ARG A 256 7.80 8.43 20.82
N ALA A 257 8.70 7.73 21.50
CA ALA A 257 10.02 7.41 20.95
C ALA A 257 9.93 6.62 19.64
N ALA A 258 9.01 5.66 19.54
CA ALA A 258 8.77 4.91 18.31
C ALA A 258 8.24 5.80 17.17
N LEU A 259 7.28 6.68 17.46
CA LEU A 259 6.73 7.61 16.46
C LEU A 259 7.76 8.66 16.01
N GLU A 260 8.64 9.11 16.90
CA GLU A 260 9.77 10.01 16.57
C GLU A 260 10.81 9.30 15.70
N ALA A 261 11.19 8.06 16.04
CA ALA A 261 12.11 7.24 15.25
C ALA A 261 11.57 6.93 13.84
N GLU A 262 10.25 6.77 13.69
CA GLU A 262 9.57 6.58 12.41
C GLU A 262 9.37 7.89 11.62
N GLY A 263 9.77 9.05 12.17
CA GLY A 263 9.56 10.37 11.56
C GLY A 263 8.08 10.77 11.47
N LEU A 264 7.24 10.19 12.32
CA LEU A 264 5.79 10.43 12.37
C LEU A 264 5.39 11.51 13.38
N MET A 265 6.30 11.87 14.29
CA MET A 265 6.21 12.99 15.22
C MET A 265 7.53 13.74 15.27
N GLU A 266 7.46 15.05 15.50
CA GLU A 266 8.66 15.86 15.74
C GLU A 266 9.22 15.60 17.14
N PRO A 267 10.56 15.47 17.31
CA PRO A 267 11.15 15.27 18.63
C PRO A 267 10.85 16.44 19.55
N VAL A 268 10.53 16.15 20.81
CA VAL A 268 10.44 17.21 21.83
C VAL A 268 11.83 17.80 22.03
N VAL A 269 12.09 18.97 21.47
CA VAL A 269 13.28 19.75 21.81
C VAL A 269 13.13 20.17 23.27
N THR A 270 13.81 19.48 24.17
CA THR A 270 13.95 19.93 25.56
C THR A 270 14.70 21.25 25.54
N ALA A 271 14.00 22.33 25.91
CA ALA A 271 14.59 23.65 26.03
C ALA A 271 15.85 23.57 26.91
N ARG A 272 16.97 24.09 26.41
CA ARG A 272 18.20 24.25 27.21
C ARG A 272 17.85 24.97 28.52
N PRO A 273 18.33 24.51 29.69
CA PRO A 273 18.09 25.21 30.93
C PRO A 273 18.65 26.64 30.80
N ARG A 274 17.80 27.64 31.06
CA ARG A 274 18.23 29.03 31.19
C ARG A 274 19.32 29.08 32.24
N GLN A 275 20.54 29.45 31.84
CA GLN A 275 21.60 29.79 32.79
C GLN A 275 21.10 30.95 33.65
N VAL A 276 20.81 30.66 34.90
CA VAL A 276 20.60 31.67 35.94
C VAL A 276 21.97 32.33 36.14
N HIS A 277 22.15 33.53 35.59
CA HIS A 277 23.26 34.39 35.97
C HIS A 277 22.97 34.90 37.39
N GLY A 278 23.65 34.32 38.36
CA GLY A 278 23.72 34.82 39.73
C GLY A 278 24.42 36.18 39.74
N ARG A 279 23.89 37.08 40.58
CA ARG A 279 24.43 38.41 40.87
C ARG A 279 25.75 38.34 41.61
#